data_AF-A0A938CNH0-F1
#
_entry.id   AF-A0A938CNH0-F1
#
_cell.length_a   1.000
_cell.length_b   1.000
_cell.length_c   1.000
_cell.angle_alpha   90.00
_cell.angle_beta   90.00
_cell.angle_gamma   90.00
#
_symmetry.space_group_name_H-M   'P 1'
#
loop_
_entity.id
_entity.type
_entity.pdbx_description
1 polymer ?
#
loop_
_entity_poly.entity_id
_entity_poly.type
_entity_poly.pdbx_seq_one_letter_code
_entity_poly.pdbx_strand_id
1 'polypeptide(L)'
;MPAEVDPQWLAQQNLFFDRLKQRYPGLLVLANDVDAGHAPHLNGRLFEGAPLLDRILSGTLSPRDAIRELDTWMATSQQPGLTFAIMTQPTGWQGWRVGKGDKVTTPGEVDRARRDFARMRTGLCTALMTDAYYAYDFGTVWYGLPLWYAEYDAPLGEPLGPAREVQEVPPVPVFGWQAGGPLSGLVLDGAARETPEGIVGETAVDGGWQRLFATDFRRVPLEPGKRYRITAECTVLAKPTKALQFNVRTGKGGWEHHDKGVLHSAAETGGEWSIEVMVTPDDFDDYAVEWHLLGAGGVRLEALRIELVGESYLVRDFAGGSVVLNDTPYPITVELPQPLRRLQDDAAPRHVIEVDDGTTGFASAGAWEFVAGEQHYHGPGFRLAAKPGDTARWVFAAPSSDTYIVFATTPGGKRLTDAAVYSGQGKTATLNQRQGDGGWMQLFEVDLKAGDRCEVTLISSGTGATAADAIRAESKARYNDGSEVRTLDLGPHDGVVLVRP
;
A
#
# COMPACT_ATOMS: atom_id res chain seq x y z
N MET A 1 -10.95 -35.64 2.83
CA MET A 1 -11.10 -34.99 4.15
C MET A 1 -10.30 -33.69 4.14
N PRO A 2 -10.91 -32.60 3.65
CA PRO A 2 -10.80 -31.31 4.36
C PRO A 2 -12.07 -30.44 4.38
N ALA A 3 -13.05 -30.63 3.49
CA ALA A 3 -14.16 -29.68 3.31
C ALA A 3 -15.16 -29.58 4.50
N GLU A 4 -15.23 -30.60 5.36
CA GLU A 4 -16.13 -30.62 6.53
C GLU A 4 -15.46 -30.16 7.83
N VAL A 5 -14.12 -30.11 7.87
CA VAL A 5 -13.38 -29.73 9.09
C VAL A 5 -13.51 -28.24 9.34
N ASP A 6 -13.38 -27.41 8.29
CA ASP A 6 -13.38 -25.95 8.45
C ASP A 6 -14.74 -25.40 8.95
N PRO A 7 -15.91 -25.83 8.43
CA PRO A 7 -17.19 -25.36 8.95
C PRO A 7 -17.46 -25.83 10.38
N GLN A 8 -17.07 -27.06 10.74
CA GLN A 8 -17.25 -27.56 12.10
C GLN A 8 -16.32 -26.83 13.09
N TRP A 9 -15.07 -26.59 12.69
CA TRP A 9 -14.09 -25.85 13.47
C TRP A 9 -14.57 -24.42 13.73
N LEU A 10 -14.98 -23.70 12.67
CA LEU A 10 -15.59 -22.37 12.76
C LEU A 10 -16.79 -22.35 13.73
N ALA A 11 -17.72 -23.30 13.58
CA ALA A 11 -18.90 -23.40 14.44
C ALA A 11 -18.54 -23.62 15.92
N GLN A 12 -17.50 -24.43 16.21
CA GLN A 12 -17.04 -24.65 17.59
C GLN A 12 -16.34 -23.42 18.17
N GLN A 13 -15.55 -22.67 17.39
CA GLN A 13 -14.96 -21.41 17.84
C GLN A 13 -16.04 -20.38 18.17
N ASN A 14 -17.01 -20.20 17.28
CA ASN A 14 -18.14 -19.30 17.49
C ASN A 14 -18.94 -19.67 18.75
N LEU A 15 -19.23 -20.97 18.94
CA LEU A 15 -19.89 -21.46 20.15
C LEU A 15 -19.08 -21.19 21.43
N PHE A 16 -17.74 -21.26 21.36
CA PHE A 16 -16.87 -20.92 22.47
C PHE A 16 -16.99 -19.42 22.81
N PHE A 17 -16.92 -18.53 21.83
CA PHE A 17 -17.08 -17.08 22.04
C PHE A 17 -18.45 -16.73 22.62
N ASP A 18 -19.52 -17.32 22.11
CA ASP A 18 -20.87 -17.12 22.61
C ASP A 18 -21.02 -17.55 24.07
N ARG A 19 -20.49 -18.73 24.43
CA ARG A 19 -20.50 -19.22 25.82
C ARG A 19 -19.68 -18.35 26.75
N LEU A 20 -18.54 -17.84 26.28
CA LEU A 20 -17.68 -16.96 27.06
C LEU A 20 -18.43 -15.65 27.40
N LYS A 21 -19.10 -15.05 26.42
CA LYS A 21 -19.92 -13.85 26.61
C LYS A 21 -21.17 -14.11 27.44
N GLN A 22 -21.85 -15.24 27.25
CA GLN A 22 -22.98 -15.62 28.11
C GLN A 22 -22.56 -15.70 29.58
N ARG A 23 -21.35 -16.20 29.86
CA ARG A 23 -20.82 -16.27 31.23
C ARG A 23 -20.29 -14.92 31.74
N TYR A 24 -19.75 -14.09 30.85
CA TYR A 24 -19.18 -12.78 31.18
C TYR A 24 -19.74 -11.68 30.24
N PRO A 25 -20.97 -11.17 30.50
CA PRO A 25 -21.66 -10.27 29.56
C PRO A 25 -20.96 -8.94 29.26
N GLY A 26 -20.04 -8.51 30.13
CA GLY A 26 -19.22 -7.30 29.93
C GLY A 26 -17.88 -7.55 29.25
N LEU A 27 -17.56 -8.79 28.88
CA LEU A 27 -16.29 -9.12 28.23
C LEU A 27 -16.32 -8.69 26.76
N LEU A 28 -15.38 -7.82 26.41
CA LEU A 28 -15.09 -7.48 25.03
C LEU A 28 -14.08 -8.46 24.45
N VAL A 29 -14.38 -9.04 23.28
CA VAL A 29 -13.53 -10.07 22.67
C VAL A 29 -13.03 -9.61 21.31
N LEU A 30 -11.70 -9.51 21.18
CA LEU A 30 -10.96 -9.32 19.95
C LEU A 30 -10.29 -10.65 19.58
N ALA A 31 -10.29 -11.04 18.31
CA ALA A 31 -9.49 -12.16 17.83
C ALA A 31 -8.52 -11.72 16.74
N ASN A 32 -7.32 -12.29 16.75
CA ASN A 32 -6.30 -12.04 15.74
C ASN A 32 -6.55 -12.90 14.50
N ASP A 33 -6.58 -12.27 13.33
CA ASP A 33 -6.62 -12.92 12.00
C ASP A 33 -7.65 -14.03 11.80
N VAL A 34 -8.83 -13.83 12.38
CA VAL A 34 -10.03 -14.62 12.10
C VAL A 34 -10.71 -14.16 10.81
N ASP A 35 -11.42 -15.07 10.13
CA ASP A 35 -12.28 -14.72 8.99
C ASP A 35 -13.60 -14.05 9.42
N ALA A 36 -14.29 -13.44 8.46
CA ALA A 36 -15.53 -12.69 8.68
C ALA A 36 -16.69 -13.51 9.26
N GLY A 37 -16.64 -14.85 9.19
CA GLY A 37 -17.62 -15.75 9.81
C GLY A 37 -17.64 -15.68 11.34
N HIS A 38 -16.60 -15.11 11.96
CA HIS A 38 -16.53 -14.89 13.40
C HIS A 38 -17.10 -13.54 13.84
N ALA A 39 -17.27 -12.57 12.93
CA ALA A 39 -17.63 -11.20 13.28
C ALA A 39 -18.90 -11.12 14.16
N PRO A 40 -20.01 -11.83 13.88
CA PRO A 40 -21.21 -11.78 14.72
C PRO A 40 -21.02 -12.23 16.18
N HIS A 41 -19.92 -12.93 16.49
CA HIS A 41 -19.62 -13.50 17.80
C HIS A 41 -18.57 -12.69 18.57
N LEU A 42 -17.84 -11.82 17.88
CA LEU A 42 -16.73 -11.03 18.41
C LEU A 42 -17.11 -9.56 18.49
N ASN A 43 -16.33 -8.76 19.21
CA ASN A 43 -16.46 -7.31 19.20
C ASN A 43 -15.56 -6.64 18.15
N GLY A 44 -14.66 -7.40 17.52
CA GLY A 44 -13.82 -6.90 16.45
C GLY A 44 -12.78 -7.93 16.03
N ARG A 45 -11.95 -7.51 15.07
CA ARG A 45 -10.78 -8.24 14.60
C ARG A 45 -9.51 -7.42 14.77
N LEU A 46 -8.42 -8.07 15.16
CA LEU A 46 -7.07 -7.54 15.00
C LEU A 46 -6.54 -7.94 13.63
N PHE A 47 -6.23 -6.95 12.80
CA PHE A 47 -5.57 -7.09 11.51
C PHE A 47 -4.07 -6.83 11.68
N GLU A 48 -3.26 -7.88 11.61
CA GLU A 48 -1.83 -7.78 11.89
C GLU A 48 -0.97 -7.56 10.63
N GLY A 49 -0.86 -6.33 10.13
CA GLY A 49 0.00 -5.99 8.99
C GLY A 49 -0.44 -6.62 7.66
N ALA A 50 0.25 -7.68 7.23
CA ALA A 50 0.11 -8.39 5.95
C ALA A 50 -1.33 -8.79 5.54
N PRO A 51 -2.26 -9.09 6.47
CA PRO A 51 -3.65 -9.36 6.11
C PRO A 51 -4.39 -8.15 5.52
N LEU A 52 -3.94 -6.92 5.81
CA LEU A 52 -4.66 -5.70 5.44
C LEU A 52 -3.76 -4.53 5.04
N LEU A 53 -3.17 -3.81 6.00
CA LEU A 53 -2.56 -2.50 5.75
C LEU A 53 -1.26 -2.60 4.94
N ASP A 54 -0.44 -3.62 5.18
CA ASP A 54 0.81 -3.79 4.41
C ASP A 54 0.55 -4.10 2.92
N ARG A 55 -0.66 -4.59 2.60
CA ARG A 55 -1.07 -4.87 1.21
C ARG A 55 -1.28 -3.60 0.40
N ILE A 56 -1.57 -2.48 1.05
CA ILE A 56 -1.65 -1.16 0.42
C ILE A 56 -0.30 -0.79 -0.17
N LEU A 57 0.77 -0.87 0.63
CA LEU A 57 2.10 -0.46 0.21
C LEU A 57 2.77 -1.44 -0.76
N SER A 58 2.30 -2.69 -0.82
CA SER A 58 2.70 -3.63 -1.88
C SER A 58 1.87 -3.50 -3.17
N GLY A 59 0.83 -2.64 -3.17
CA GLY A 59 -0.09 -2.49 -4.30
C GLY A 59 -1.05 -3.67 -4.50
N THR A 60 -1.11 -4.62 -3.56
CA THR A 60 -1.98 -5.81 -3.65
C THR A 60 -3.38 -5.59 -3.06
N LEU A 61 -3.62 -4.40 -2.49
CA LEU A 61 -4.91 -3.94 -1.99
C LEU A 61 -4.97 -2.42 -2.13
N SER A 62 -6.11 -1.85 -2.52
CA SER A 62 -6.26 -0.38 -2.50
C SER A 62 -6.60 0.10 -1.08
N PRO A 63 -6.32 1.37 -0.71
CA PRO A 63 -6.80 1.93 0.55
C PRO A 63 -8.33 1.81 0.71
N ARG A 64 -9.08 1.93 -0.39
CA ARG A 64 -10.54 1.79 -0.40
C ARG A 64 -11.01 0.38 -0.04
N ASP A 65 -10.34 -0.64 -0.57
CA ASP A 65 -10.69 -2.02 -0.23
C ASP A 65 -10.34 -2.34 1.23
N ALA A 66 -9.23 -1.76 1.74
CA ALA A 66 -8.89 -1.88 3.15
C ALA A 66 -9.94 -1.23 4.06
N ILE A 67 -10.41 -0.03 3.70
CA ILE A 67 -11.49 0.68 4.40
C ILE A 67 -12.78 -0.15 4.39
N ARG A 68 -13.16 -0.72 3.23
CA ARG A 68 -14.35 -1.56 3.12
C ARG A 68 -14.28 -2.79 4.03
N GLU A 69 -13.12 -3.43 4.13
CA GLU A 69 -12.91 -4.57 5.03
C GLU A 69 -13.04 -4.15 6.50
N LEU A 70 -12.46 -3.02 6.89
CA LEU A 70 -12.58 -2.47 8.25
C LEU A 70 -14.03 -2.12 8.60
N ASP A 71 -14.74 -1.41 7.72
CA ASP A 71 -16.15 -1.05 7.90
C ASP A 71 -17.04 -2.29 7.99
N THR A 72 -16.76 -3.32 7.18
CA THR A 72 -17.49 -4.60 7.23
C THR A 72 -17.36 -5.23 8.61
N TRP A 73 -16.15 -5.29 9.17
CA TRP A 73 -15.95 -5.81 10.51
C TRP A 73 -16.61 -4.94 11.58
N MET A 74 -16.51 -3.62 11.48
CA MET A 74 -17.15 -2.70 12.43
C MET A 74 -18.68 -2.81 12.42
N ALA A 75 -19.28 -3.02 11.23
CA ALA A 75 -20.73 -3.14 11.08
C ALA A 75 -21.27 -4.52 11.49
N THR A 76 -20.51 -5.59 11.28
CA THR A 76 -20.95 -6.97 11.55
C THR A 76 -20.56 -7.48 12.93
N SER A 77 -19.61 -6.84 13.60
CA SER A 77 -19.19 -7.20 14.95
C SER A 77 -20.19 -6.76 16.02
N GLN A 78 -20.16 -7.45 17.16
CA GLN A 78 -20.89 -7.04 18.36
C GLN A 78 -20.39 -5.70 18.89
N GLN A 79 -21.31 -4.89 19.41
CA GLN A 79 -21.00 -3.57 19.92
C GLN A 79 -20.68 -3.58 21.44
N PRO A 80 -19.76 -2.74 21.93
CA PRO A 80 -18.96 -1.77 21.17
C PRO A 80 -17.93 -2.47 20.27
N GLY A 81 -17.78 -1.94 19.06
CA GLY A 81 -16.79 -2.40 18.09
C GLY A 81 -15.36 -2.05 18.52
N LEU A 82 -14.42 -2.96 18.33
CA LEU A 82 -12.99 -2.76 18.61
C LEU A 82 -12.08 -3.39 17.55
N THR A 83 -12.47 -3.26 16.29
CA THR A 83 -11.58 -3.62 15.17
C THR A 83 -10.32 -2.77 15.23
N PHE A 84 -9.18 -3.43 15.08
CA PHE A 84 -7.86 -2.84 15.27
C PHE A 84 -6.98 -3.21 14.07
N ALA A 85 -6.31 -2.23 13.47
CA ALA A 85 -5.42 -2.43 12.34
C ALA A 85 -3.98 -2.03 12.68
N ILE A 86 -3.05 -2.96 12.48
CA ILE A 86 -1.61 -2.71 12.64
C ILE A 86 -1.01 -2.54 11.24
N MET A 87 -0.27 -1.45 11.05
CA MET A 87 0.69 -1.34 9.95
C MET A 87 2.05 -1.81 10.45
N THR A 88 2.76 -2.64 9.68
CA THR A 88 4.01 -3.23 10.12
C THR A 88 5.18 -2.67 9.33
N GLN A 89 6.28 -2.34 10.00
CA GLN A 89 7.52 -1.99 9.33
C GLN A 89 8.13 -3.27 8.68
N PRO A 90 8.72 -3.20 7.47
CA PRO A 90 9.16 -4.39 6.72
C PRO A 90 10.07 -5.41 7.44
N THR A 91 10.85 -4.99 8.44
CA THR A 91 11.68 -5.89 9.26
C THR A 91 10.84 -6.80 10.18
N GLY A 92 9.56 -6.47 10.36
CA GLY A 92 8.59 -7.20 11.18
C GLY A 92 8.08 -8.53 10.62
N TRP A 93 8.47 -8.91 9.40
CA TRP A 93 8.05 -10.16 8.76
C TRP A 93 9.15 -11.23 8.70
N GLN A 94 10.15 -11.13 9.59
CA GLN A 94 11.24 -12.09 9.65
C GLN A 94 10.92 -13.21 10.64
N GLY A 95 10.47 -14.37 10.14
CA GLY A 95 10.02 -15.50 10.98
C GLY A 95 10.99 -15.95 12.08
N TRP A 96 12.31 -15.76 11.90
CA TRP A 96 13.31 -16.09 12.92
C TRP A 96 13.34 -15.11 14.12
N ARG A 97 12.79 -13.90 13.94
CA ARG A 97 12.70 -12.81 14.94
C ARG A 97 11.41 -12.81 15.75
N VAL A 98 10.41 -13.62 15.38
CA VAL A 98 9.09 -13.65 16.04
C VAL A 98 9.25 -13.82 17.56
N GLY A 99 8.71 -12.88 18.32
CA GLY A 99 8.79 -12.85 19.79
C GLY A 99 10.19 -12.64 20.39
N LYS A 100 11.18 -12.24 19.58
CA LYS A 100 12.57 -11.96 20.00
C LYS A 100 13.00 -10.53 19.72
N GLY A 101 12.09 -9.66 19.32
CA GLY A 101 12.39 -8.33 18.81
C GLY A 101 13.29 -7.50 19.72
N ASP A 102 13.04 -7.48 21.03
CA ASP A 102 13.84 -6.76 22.02
C ASP A 102 15.32 -7.22 22.09
N LYS A 103 15.61 -8.44 21.63
CA LYS A 103 16.97 -9.04 21.66
C LYS A 103 17.72 -8.92 20.35
N VAL A 104 17.01 -8.78 19.23
CA VAL A 104 17.60 -8.89 17.88
C VAL A 104 17.41 -7.62 17.05
N THR A 105 16.59 -6.69 17.53
CA THR A 105 16.38 -5.39 16.88
C THR A 105 17.42 -4.39 17.36
N THR A 106 18.11 -3.73 16.44
CA THR A 106 19.09 -2.72 16.81
C THR A 106 18.47 -1.33 17.02
N PRO A 107 19.15 -0.43 17.75
CA PRO A 107 18.74 0.97 17.82
C PRO A 107 18.58 1.62 16.43
N GLY A 108 19.44 1.25 15.48
CA GLY A 108 19.35 1.68 14.10
C GLY A 108 18.08 1.25 13.36
N GLU A 109 17.65 -0.01 13.56
CA GLU A 109 16.39 -0.52 13.02
C GLU A 109 15.19 0.21 13.64
N VAL A 110 15.24 0.51 14.96
CA VAL A 110 14.21 1.31 15.65
C VAL A 110 14.16 2.74 15.13
N ASP A 111 15.31 3.40 14.90
CA ASP A 111 15.36 4.73 14.29
C ASP A 111 14.77 4.73 12.88
N ARG A 112 15.10 3.72 12.06
CA ARG A 112 14.53 3.55 10.72
C ARG A 112 12.99 3.45 10.78
N ALA A 113 12.47 2.61 11.66
CA ALA A 113 11.02 2.50 11.85
C ALA A 113 10.40 3.84 12.27
N ARG A 114 11.02 4.53 13.23
CA ARG A 114 10.59 5.86 13.70
C ARG A 114 10.55 6.91 12.58
N ARG A 115 11.36 6.77 11.52
CA ARG A 115 11.41 7.73 10.41
C ARG A 115 10.57 7.34 9.19
N ASP A 116 9.89 6.20 9.22
CA ASP A 116 8.97 5.79 8.14
C ASP A 116 7.58 6.44 8.30
N PHE A 117 7.57 7.77 8.27
CA PHE A 117 6.36 8.58 8.43
C PHE A 117 5.34 8.32 7.33
N ALA A 118 5.78 8.03 6.11
CA ALA A 118 4.87 7.77 5.00
C ALA A 118 4.06 6.48 5.26
N ARG A 119 4.73 5.37 5.62
CA ARG A 119 4.05 4.11 5.98
C ARG A 119 3.11 4.29 7.17
N MET A 120 3.58 4.97 8.22
CA MET A 120 2.76 5.26 9.39
C MET A 120 1.52 6.07 8.99
N ARG A 121 1.67 7.18 8.24
CA ARG A 121 0.55 8.04 7.82
C ARG A 121 -0.42 7.30 6.90
N THR A 122 0.05 6.47 5.96
CA THR A 122 -0.81 5.61 5.15
C THR A 122 -1.71 4.74 6.03
N GLY A 123 -1.12 4.04 7.01
CA GLY A 123 -1.88 3.18 7.93
C GLY A 123 -2.86 3.95 8.81
N LEU A 124 -2.38 5.01 9.46
CA LEU A 124 -3.19 5.85 10.35
C LEU A 124 -4.35 6.50 9.60
N CYS A 125 -4.08 7.12 8.46
CA CYS A 125 -5.11 7.81 7.68
C CYS A 125 -6.13 6.81 7.13
N THR A 126 -5.71 5.61 6.73
CA THR A 126 -6.64 4.53 6.32
C THR A 126 -7.56 4.14 7.48
N ALA A 127 -7.01 3.92 8.68
CA ALA A 127 -7.82 3.59 9.85
C ALA A 127 -8.80 4.73 10.22
N LEU A 128 -8.36 5.99 10.17
CA LEU A 128 -9.19 7.16 10.45
C LEU A 128 -10.33 7.39 9.45
N MET A 129 -10.27 6.81 8.25
CA MET A 129 -11.43 6.78 7.33
C MET A 129 -12.60 5.95 7.90
N THR A 130 -12.33 5.14 8.92
CA THR A 130 -13.27 4.28 9.65
C THR A 130 -13.21 4.56 11.15
N ASP A 131 -13.95 3.81 11.95
CA ASP A 131 -13.87 3.87 13.43
C ASP A 131 -12.92 2.81 14.02
N ALA A 132 -12.03 2.24 13.21
CA ALA A 132 -11.04 1.27 13.66
C ALA A 132 -9.90 1.92 14.47
N TYR A 133 -9.32 1.15 15.39
CA TYR A 133 -8.11 1.50 16.11
C TYR A 133 -6.86 1.23 15.26
N TYR A 134 -5.77 1.93 15.55
CA TYR A 134 -4.52 1.86 14.78
C TYR A 134 -3.28 1.70 15.66
N ALA A 135 -2.29 0.96 15.17
CA ALA A 135 -0.91 1.04 15.63
C ALA A 135 0.09 0.87 14.48
N TYR A 136 1.33 1.29 14.75
CA TYR A 136 2.47 1.10 13.89
C TYR A 136 3.65 0.51 14.68
N ASP A 137 4.10 -0.70 14.31
CA ASP A 137 5.19 -1.39 14.99
C ASP A 137 5.95 -2.39 14.07
N PHE A 138 6.70 -3.32 14.66
CA PHE A 138 7.38 -4.41 13.93
C PHE A 138 6.53 -5.68 13.83
N GLY A 139 5.21 -5.60 13.99
CA GLY A 139 4.29 -6.74 13.95
C GLY A 139 4.76 -7.91 14.82
N THR A 140 4.72 -9.12 14.25
CA THR A 140 5.10 -10.39 14.91
C THR A 140 6.49 -10.40 15.57
N VAL A 141 7.39 -9.49 15.20
CA VAL A 141 8.74 -9.39 15.78
C VAL A 141 8.72 -8.68 17.12
N TRP A 142 8.05 -7.53 17.20
CA TRP A 142 8.04 -6.70 18.40
C TRP A 142 6.81 -5.78 18.43
N TYR A 143 5.87 -6.11 19.31
CA TYR A 143 4.75 -5.24 19.65
C TYR A 143 5.13 -4.20 20.70
N GLY A 144 4.45 -3.05 20.67
CA GLY A 144 4.54 -2.05 21.72
C GLY A 144 5.85 -1.27 21.71
N LEU A 145 6.40 -1.02 20.52
CA LEU A 145 7.47 -0.05 20.37
C LEU A 145 7.01 1.30 20.94
N PRO A 146 7.86 2.02 21.69
CA PRO A 146 7.54 3.35 22.18
C PRO A 146 7.71 4.40 21.08
N LEU A 147 7.04 4.20 19.94
CA LEU A 147 6.94 5.17 18.86
C LEU A 147 5.72 6.04 19.12
N TRP A 148 5.91 7.35 19.00
CA TRP A 148 4.85 8.32 19.17
C TRP A 148 5.01 9.39 18.10
N TYR A 149 3.89 9.74 17.48
CA TYR A 149 3.81 10.65 16.34
C TYR A 149 2.82 11.75 16.69
N ALA A 150 3.09 12.99 16.24
CA ALA A 150 2.21 14.12 16.55
C ALA A 150 0.79 13.90 15.99
N GLU A 151 0.67 13.12 14.91
CA GLU A 151 -0.59 12.70 14.31
C GLU A 151 -1.49 11.91 15.27
N TYR A 152 -0.94 11.22 16.27
CA TYR A 152 -1.72 10.52 17.30
C TYR A 152 -2.37 11.49 18.30
N ASP A 153 -1.78 12.67 18.52
CA ASP A 153 -2.27 13.71 19.42
C ASP A 153 -3.09 14.78 18.69
N ALA A 154 -3.34 14.61 17.39
CA ALA A 154 -4.08 15.58 16.59
C ALA A 154 -5.47 15.82 17.21
N PRO A 155 -5.85 17.08 17.54
CA PRO A 155 -7.11 17.40 18.20
C PRO A 155 -8.29 17.36 17.21
N LEU A 156 -8.50 16.22 16.54
CA LEU A 156 -9.56 16.03 15.55
C LEU A 156 -10.96 16.05 16.20
N GLY A 157 -11.11 15.54 17.41
CA GLY A 157 -12.42 15.37 18.06
C GLY A 157 -13.28 14.31 17.35
N GLU A 158 -14.60 14.43 17.47
CA GLU A 158 -15.54 13.46 16.90
C GLU A 158 -15.61 13.56 15.36
N PRO A 159 -15.80 12.43 14.65
CA PRO A 159 -16.05 12.43 13.21
C PRO A 159 -17.41 13.09 12.90
N LEU A 160 -17.47 13.85 11.80
CA LEU A 160 -18.69 14.53 11.33
C LEU A 160 -19.50 13.68 10.35
N GLY A 161 -19.00 12.49 10.00
CA GLY A 161 -19.64 11.56 9.08
C GLY A 161 -18.69 10.45 8.64
N PRO A 162 -19.16 9.55 7.76
CA PRO A 162 -18.29 8.56 7.12
C PRO A 162 -17.27 9.23 6.20
N ALA A 163 -16.19 8.51 5.87
CA ALA A 163 -15.29 8.93 4.80
C ALA A 163 -16.04 9.06 3.47
N ARG A 164 -15.60 10.01 2.64
CA ARG A 164 -16.15 10.26 1.31
C ARG A 164 -15.04 10.37 0.29
N GLU A 165 -15.34 9.91 -0.92
CA GLU A 165 -14.52 10.18 -2.09
C GLU A 165 -14.78 11.62 -2.56
N VAL A 166 -13.70 12.34 -2.84
CA VAL A 166 -13.73 13.61 -3.55
C VAL A 166 -13.07 13.40 -4.89
N GLN A 167 -13.78 13.81 -5.94
CA GLN A 167 -13.29 13.78 -7.30
C GLN A 167 -12.92 15.20 -7.68
N GLU A 168 -11.66 15.44 -8.01
CA GLU A 168 -11.23 16.77 -8.46
C GLU A 168 -11.77 17.07 -9.85
N VAL A 169 -11.76 16.05 -10.71
CA VAL A 169 -12.36 16.09 -12.03
C VAL A 169 -13.54 15.13 -12.06
N PRO A 170 -14.76 15.62 -12.36
CA PRO A 170 -15.92 14.76 -12.50
C PRO A 170 -15.66 13.61 -13.48
N PRO A 171 -16.25 12.42 -13.26
CA PRO A 171 -16.04 11.29 -14.14
C PRO A 171 -16.56 11.61 -15.53
N VAL A 172 -15.76 11.33 -16.54
CA VAL A 172 -16.12 11.52 -17.95
C VAL A 172 -16.64 10.19 -18.47
N PRO A 173 -17.92 10.07 -18.88
CA PRO A 173 -18.43 8.85 -19.47
C PRO A 173 -17.63 8.48 -20.73
N VAL A 174 -17.05 7.28 -20.73
CA VAL A 174 -16.31 6.72 -21.87
C VAL A 174 -17.23 5.81 -22.67
N PHE A 175 -17.98 4.96 -21.96
CA PHE A 175 -18.93 4.04 -22.57
C PHE A 175 -20.08 3.74 -21.63
N GLY A 176 -21.26 3.56 -22.21
CA GLY A 176 -22.47 3.17 -21.49
C GLY A 176 -23.32 2.31 -22.40
N TRP A 177 -23.71 1.15 -21.89
CA TRP A 177 -24.60 0.22 -22.57
C TRP A 177 -25.58 -0.38 -21.56
N GLN A 178 -26.78 -0.67 -22.04
CA GLN A 178 -27.83 -1.36 -21.30
C GLN A 178 -28.58 -2.30 -22.25
N ALA A 179 -29.28 -3.29 -21.70
CA ALA A 179 -30.09 -4.24 -22.45
C ALA A 179 -30.99 -3.56 -23.49
N GLY A 180 -31.00 -4.10 -24.72
CA GLY A 180 -31.70 -3.51 -25.87
C GLY A 180 -31.01 -2.29 -26.50
N GLY A 181 -29.86 -1.85 -25.97
CA GLY A 181 -29.03 -0.79 -26.53
C GLY A 181 -28.12 -1.27 -27.66
N PRO A 182 -27.61 -0.35 -28.52
CA PRO A 182 -26.79 -0.71 -29.67
C PRO A 182 -25.45 -1.35 -29.24
N LEU A 183 -25.07 -2.46 -29.87
CA LEU A 183 -23.81 -3.15 -29.63
C LEU A 183 -22.57 -2.44 -30.24
N SER A 184 -22.67 -1.15 -30.57
CA SER A 184 -21.63 -0.45 -31.33
C SER A 184 -20.29 -0.36 -30.60
N GLY A 185 -20.21 -0.60 -29.29
CA GLY A 185 -18.95 -0.67 -28.53
C GLY A 185 -18.61 -2.06 -28.00
N LEU A 186 -19.34 -3.10 -28.41
CA LEU A 186 -19.22 -4.45 -27.88
C LEU A 186 -18.88 -5.45 -28.99
N VAL A 187 -18.10 -6.46 -28.63
CA VAL A 187 -17.73 -7.60 -29.46
C VAL A 187 -18.31 -8.84 -28.81
N LEU A 188 -19.10 -9.60 -29.57
CA LEU A 188 -19.62 -10.90 -29.15
C LEU A 188 -18.78 -11.99 -29.80
N ASP A 189 -18.30 -12.93 -29.00
CA ASP A 189 -17.71 -14.15 -29.51
C ASP A 189 -18.80 -15.20 -29.74
N GLY A 190 -18.50 -16.30 -30.44
CA GLY A 190 -19.51 -17.25 -30.93
C GLY A 190 -20.40 -17.91 -29.86
N ALA A 191 -20.01 -17.84 -28.58
CA ALA A 191 -20.80 -18.31 -27.44
C ALA A 191 -21.82 -17.28 -26.91
N ALA A 192 -21.78 -16.03 -27.41
CA ALA A 192 -22.63 -14.94 -26.98
C ALA A 192 -23.65 -14.50 -28.02
N ARG A 193 -24.82 -14.07 -27.56
CA ARG A 193 -25.91 -13.54 -28.38
C ARG A 193 -26.63 -12.41 -27.65
N GLU A 194 -27.19 -11.49 -28.42
CA GLU A 194 -28.09 -10.46 -27.90
C GLU A 194 -29.49 -11.03 -27.69
N THR A 195 -30.13 -10.64 -26.58
CA THR A 195 -31.55 -10.86 -26.28
C THR A 195 -32.16 -9.54 -25.81
N PRO A 196 -33.52 -9.44 -25.75
CA PRO A 196 -34.17 -8.24 -25.21
C PRO A 196 -33.75 -7.89 -23.78
N GLU A 197 -33.37 -8.89 -22.98
CA GLU A 197 -32.97 -8.76 -21.58
C GLU A 197 -31.47 -8.48 -21.39
N GLY A 198 -30.65 -8.58 -22.46
CA GLY A 198 -29.21 -8.31 -22.37
C GLY A 198 -28.36 -9.14 -23.33
N ILE A 199 -27.07 -9.23 -23.05
CA ILE A 199 -26.14 -10.09 -23.80
C ILE A 199 -25.95 -11.37 -23.01
N VAL A 200 -26.33 -12.50 -23.61
CA VAL A 200 -26.22 -13.83 -23.01
C VAL A 200 -24.99 -14.51 -23.57
N GLY A 201 -24.06 -14.89 -22.69
CA GLY A 201 -22.93 -15.75 -23.01
C GLY A 201 -23.08 -17.09 -22.30
N GLU A 202 -23.14 -18.18 -23.06
CA GLU A 202 -23.37 -19.53 -22.54
C GLU A 202 -22.44 -20.52 -23.24
N THR A 203 -21.90 -21.48 -22.50
CA THR A 203 -21.13 -22.58 -23.09
C THR A 203 -21.46 -23.90 -22.40
N ALA A 204 -21.52 -24.97 -23.19
CA ALA A 204 -21.62 -26.34 -22.72
C ALA A 204 -20.25 -27.05 -22.70
N VAL A 205 -19.17 -26.36 -23.13
CA VAL A 205 -17.84 -26.93 -23.22
C VAL A 205 -17.22 -26.97 -21.82
N ASP A 206 -16.95 -28.18 -21.33
CA ASP A 206 -16.25 -28.37 -20.06
C ASP A 206 -14.72 -28.39 -20.27
N GLY A 207 -14.12 -27.21 -20.52
CA GLY A 207 -12.67 -27.09 -20.65
C GLY A 207 -12.18 -25.83 -21.34
N GLY A 208 -11.06 -25.28 -20.86
CA GLY A 208 -10.44 -24.05 -21.36
C GLY A 208 -11.22 -22.79 -20.99
N TRP A 209 -10.51 -21.66 -20.98
CA TRP A 209 -11.14 -20.35 -20.86
C TRP A 209 -11.77 -19.95 -22.20
N GLN A 210 -13.02 -19.52 -22.15
CA GLN A 210 -13.80 -19.04 -23.30
C GLN A 210 -14.21 -17.60 -23.03
N ARG A 211 -13.73 -16.67 -23.85
CA ARG A 211 -14.25 -15.30 -23.85
C ARG A 211 -15.66 -15.32 -24.45
N LEU A 212 -16.59 -14.64 -23.79
CA LEU A 212 -18.00 -14.59 -24.21
C LEU A 212 -18.26 -13.33 -25.00
N PHE A 213 -17.95 -12.19 -24.39
CA PHE A 213 -18.13 -10.87 -24.95
C PHE A 213 -17.16 -9.90 -24.29
N ALA A 214 -16.86 -8.81 -25.01
CA ALA A 214 -15.92 -7.79 -24.59
C ALA A 214 -16.30 -6.41 -25.14
N THR A 215 -15.67 -5.35 -24.65
CA THR A 215 -15.68 -4.05 -25.36
C THR A 215 -14.75 -4.08 -26.58
N ASP A 216 -15.12 -3.39 -27.67
CA ASP A 216 -14.21 -3.13 -28.78
C ASP A 216 -13.24 -2.02 -28.37
N PHE A 217 -11.98 -2.35 -28.06
CA PHE A 217 -10.96 -1.38 -27.61
C PHE A 217 -10.73 -0.22 -28.61
N ARG A 218 -11.09 -0.40 -29.90
CA ARG A 218 -10.98 0.67 -30.91
C ARG A 218 -12.10 1.69 -30.82
N ARG A 219 -13.23 1.31 -30.21
CA ARG A 219 -14.43 2.14 -30.06
C ARG A 219 -14.66 2.58 -28.62
N VAL A 220 -14.13 1.82 -27.67
CA VAL A 220 -14.13 2.06 -26.24
C VAL A 220 -12.68 2.05 -25.76
N PRO A 221 -11.88 3.08 -26.11
CA PRO A 221 -10.47 3.10 -25.78
C PRO A 221 -10.26 3.32 -24.28
N LEU A 222 -9.43 2.47 -23.68
CA LEU A 222 -8.89 2.68 -22.34
C LEU A 222 -7.43 3.11 -22.47
N GLU A 223 -7.19 4.42 -22.42
CA GLU A 223 -5.85 4.98 -22.56
C GLU A 223 -4.90 4.52 -21.43
N PRO A 224 -3.65 4.16 -21.77
CA PRO A 224 -2.58 3.86 -20.81
C PRO A 224 -2.45 4.89 -19.68
N GLY A 225 -2.29 4.41 -18.45
CA GLY A 225 -2.07 5.25 -17.27
C GLY A 225 -3.27 6.07 -16.79
N LYS A 226 -4.39 6.09 -17.52
CA LYS A 226 -5.64 6.71 -17.06
C LYS A 226 -6.46 5.76 -16.20
N ARG A 227 -7.19 6.30 -15.22
CA ARG A 227 -7.98 5.49 -14.29
C ARG A 227 -9.44 5.44 -14.72
N TYR A 228 -10.02 4.25 -14.76
CA TYR A 228 -11.41 4.04 -15.14
C TYR A 228 -12.19 3.36 -14.02
N ARG A 229 -13.41 3.85 -13.78
CA ARG A 229 -14.43 3.12 -13.02
C ARG A 229 -15.26 2.32 -14.00
N ILE A 230 -15.37 1.02 -13.74
CA ILE A 230 -16.18 0.12 -14.54
C ILE A 230 -17.24 -0.47 -13.62
N THR A 231 -18.51 -0.23 -13.97
CA THR A 231 -19.64 -0.87 -13.32
C THR A 231 -20.42 -1.73 -14.30
N ALA A 232 -20.86 -2.90 -13.84
CA ALA A 232 -21.69 -3.78 -14.65
C ALA A 232 -22.69 -4.55 -13.81
N GLU A 233 -23.88 -4.76 -14.37
CA GLU A 233 -24.93 -5.56 -13.76
C GLU A 233 -25.10 -6.85 -14.58
N CYS A 234 -24.99 -7.99 -13.89
CA CYS A 234 -25.06 -9.30 -14.51
C CYS A 234 -26.01 -10.24 -13.76
N THR A 235 -26.61 -11.18 -14.47
CA THR A 235 -27.31 -12.33 -13.90
C THR A 235 -26.59 -13.62 -14.27
N VAL A 236 -26.27 -14.47 -13.28
CA VAL A 236 -25.72 -15.81 -13.53
C VAL A 236 -26.86 -16.74 -13.96
N LEU A 237 -26.93 -17.07 -15.25
CA LEU A 237 -28.00 -17.91 -15.80
C LEU A 237 -27.82 -19.39 -15.51
N ALA A 238 -26.57 -19.85 -15.45
CA ALA A 238 -26.20 -21.20 -15.08
C ALA A 238 -24.85 -21.17 -14.38
N LYS A 239 -24.80 -21.71 -13.15
CA LYS A 239 -23.57 -21.77 -12.35
C LYS A 239 -22.44 -22.42 -13.16
N PRO A 240 -21.27 -21.76 -13.29
CA PRO A 240 -20.13 -22.32 -13.99
C PRO A 240 -19.64 -23.60 -13.30
N THR A 241 -19.25 -24.62 -14.06
CA THR A 241 -18.67 -25.85 -13.50
C THR A 241 -17.31 -25.61 -12.85
N LYS A 242 -16.58 -24.55 -13.26
CA LYS A 242 -15.31 -24.16 -12.66
C LYS A 242 -15.26 -22.68 -12.28
N ALA A 243 -15.38 -21.76 -13.22
CA ALA A 243 -15.31 -20.33 -12.92
C ALA A 243 -16.03 -19.44 -13.94
N LEU A 244 -16.53 -18.29 -13.47
CA LEU A 244 -16.97 -17.15 -14.26
C LEU A 244 -16.12 -15.95 -13.83
N GLN A 245 -15.45 -15.33 -14.78
CA GLN A 245 -14.48 -14.26 -14.53
C GLN A 245 -14.84 -13.00 -15.33
N PHE A 246 -14.65 -11.86 -14.68
CA PHE A 246 -14.58 -10.54 -15.29
C PHE A 246 -13.13 -10.05 -15.18
N ASN A 247 -12.64 -9.35 -16.21
CA ASN A 247 -11.33 -8.71 -16.22
C ASN A 247 -11.26 -7.58 -17.25
N VAL A 248 -10.28 -6.70 -17.09
CA VAL A 248 -9.85 -5.75 -18.11
C VAL A 248 -8.54 -6.27 -18.69
N ARG A 249 -8.56 -6.67 -19.95
CA ARG A 249 -7.51 -7.49 -20.56
C ARG A 249 -6.85 -6.86 -21.77
N THR A 250 -5.52 -6.95 -21.86
CA THR A 250 -4.74 -6.75 -23.10
C THR A 250 -4.19 -8.09 -23.61
N GLY A 251 -4.09 -8.24 -24.93
CA GLY A 251 -3.39 -9.36 -25.57
C GLY A 251 -1.87 -9.16 -25.70
N LYS A 252 -1.35 -7.99 -25.29
CA LYS A 252 0.06 -7.61 -25.38
C LYS A 252 0.75 -7.73 -24.01
N GLY A 253 2.08 -7.73 -24.01
CA GLY A 253 2.89 -7.83 -22.79
C GLY A 253 3.04 -9.27 -22.26
N GLY A 254 3.87 -9.44 -21.23
CA GLY A 254 3.93 -10.67 -20.44
C GLY A 254 2.68 -10.88 -19.58
N TRP A 255 2.61 -12.02 -18.89
CA TRP A 255 1.43 -12.43 -18.10
C TRP A 255 1.09 -11.42 -16.99
N GLU A 256 2.09 -10.68 -16.50
CA GLU A 256 1.98 -9.63 -15.50
C GLU A 256 1.17 -8.40 -15.95
N HIS A 257 1.00 -8.21 -17.26
CA HIS A 257 0.27 -7.07 -17.84
C HIS A 257 -1.12 -7.43 -18.34
N HIS A 258 -1.39 -8.72 -18.59
CA HIS A 258 -2.57 -9.17 -19.32
C HIS A 258 -3.86 -8.74 -18.63
N ASP A 259 -4.00 -9.02 -17.35
CA ASP A 259 -5.26 -8.91 -16.65
C ASP A 259 -5.22 -7.86 -15.54
N LYS A 260 -6.19 -6.94 -15.55
CA LYS A 260 -6.45 -5.96 -14.49
C LYS A 260 -7.88 -6.13 -13.99
N GLY A 261 -8.12 -5.75 -12.73
CA GLY A 261 -9.46 -5.74 -12.14
C GLY A 261 -10.17 -7.10 -12.17
N VAL A 262 -9.42 -8.20 -11.97
CA VAL A 262 -9.95 -9.56 -12.09
C VAL A 262 -10.93 -9.84 -10.95
N LEU A 263 -12.17 -10.20 -11.30
CA LEU A 263 -13.20 -10.61 -10.35
C LEU A 263 -13.77 -11.96 -10.76
N HIS A 264 -14.02 -12.82 -9.78
CA HIS A 264 -14.70 -14.09 -9.99
C HIS A 264 -16.09 -14.01 -9.37
N SER A 265 -17.10 -14.51 -10.09
CA SER A 265 -18.44 -14.61 -9.53
C SER A 265 -18.53 -15.77 -8.55
N ALA A 266 -19.07 -15.48 -7.36
CA ALA A 266 -19.50 -16.49 -6.40
C ALA A 266 -21.03 -16.72 -6.43
N ALA A 267 -21.75 -16.06 -7.34
CA ALA A 267 -23.20 -16.14 -7.41
C ALA A 267 -23.66 -17.52 -7.92
N GLU A 268 -24.77 -17.99 -7.34
CA GLU A 268 -25.44 -19.22 -7.75
C GLU A 268 -26.31 -18.98 -8.99
N THR A 269 -26.83 -20.07 -9.58
CA THR A 269 -27.80 -19.99 -10.69
C THR A 269 -29.00 -19.11 -10.32
N GLY A 270 -29.28 -18.10 -11.14
CA GLY A 270 -30.32 -17.09 -10.93
C GLY A 270 -29.89 -15.92 -10.04
N GLY A 271 -28.66 -15.93 -9.52
CA GLY A 271 -28.13 -14.87 -8.68
C GLY A 271 -27.66 -13.65 -9.48
N GLU A 272 -27.79 -12.48 -8.86
CA GLU A 272 -27.23 -11.23 -9.35
C GLU A 272 -25.72 -11.16 -9.07
N TRP A 273 -24.99 -10.57 -10.01
CA TRP A 273 -23.57 -10.28 -9.88
C TRP A 273 -23.32 -8.84 -10.34
N SER A 274 -23.27 -7.93 -9.37
CA SER A 274 -22.88 -6.54 -9.59
C SER A 274 -21.35 -6.44 -9.54
N ILE A 275 -20.80 -5.67 -10.47
CA ILE A 275 -19.38 -5.42 -10.64
C ILE A 275 -19.16 -3.93 -10.45
N GLU A 276 -18.22 -3.57 -9.59
CA GLU A 276 -17.65 -2.23 -9.50
C GLU A 276 -16.14 -2.37 -9.29
N VAL A 277 -15.36 -1.91 -10.25
CA VAL A 277 -13.89 -1.96 -10.17
C VAL A 277 -13.25 -0.67 -10.66
N MET A 278 -12.12 -0.32 -10.06
CA MET A 278 -11.23 0.73 -10.54
C MET A 278 -10.04 0.09 -11.24
N VAL A 279 -9.76 0.48 -12.48
CA VAL A 279 -8.66 -0.06 -13.28
C VAL A 279 -7.82 1.06 -13.88
N THR A 280 -6.50 0.89 -13.82
CA THR A 280 -5.53 1.69 -14.59
C THR A 280 -4.83 0.75 -15.57
N PRO A 281 -5.07 0.90 -16.89
CA PRO A 281 -4.29 0.21 -17.92
C PRO A 281 -2.80 0.52 -17.79
N ASP A 282 -1.95 -0.48 -18.05
CA ASP A 282 -0.50 -0.28 -18.16
C ASP A 282 -0.15 0.42 -19.49
N ASP A 283 1.03 0.15 -20.06
CA ASP A 283 1.57 0.80 -21.25
C ASP A 283 0.91 0.37 -22.58
N PHE A 284 -0.23 -0.34 -22.53
CA PHE A 284 -0.92 -0.89 -23.71
C PHE A 284 -2.24 -0.18 -23.95
N ASP A 285 -2.52 0.11 -25.22
CA ASP A 285 -3.69 0.87 -25.70
C ASP A 285 -4.86 0.00 -26.16
N ASP A 286 -4.76 -1.31 -25.99
CA ASP A 286 -5.72 -2.30 -26.48
C ASP A 286 -6.39 -3.10 -25.36
N TYR A 287 -6.46 -2.52 -24.15
CA TYR A 287 -7.26 -3.11 -23.08
C TYR A 287 -8.75 -3.11 -23.45
N ALA A 288 -9.41 -4.23 -23.17
CA ALA A 288 -10.85 -4.41 -23.30
C ALA A 288 -11.44 -4.92 -21.97
N VAL A 289 -12.68 -4.54 -21.67
CA VAL A 289 -13.45 -5.13 -20.57
C VAL A 289 -14.04 -6.45 -21.08
N GLU A 290 -13.76 -7.57 -20.42
CA GLU A 290 -14.10 -8.92 -20.91
C GLU A 290 -14.78 -9.80 -19.84
N TRP A 291 -15.61 -10.73 -20.32
CA TRP A 291 -16.20 -11.81 -19.53
C TRP A 291 -15.78 -13.16 -20.08
N HIS A 292 -15.35 -14.03 -19.17
CA HIS A 292 -14.82 -15.35 -19.48
C HIS A 292 -15.49 -16.45 -18.67
N LEU A 293 -15.73 -17.59 -19.30
CA LEU A 293 -16.15 -18.82 -18.63
C LEU A 293 -15.03 -19.86 -18.70
N LEU A 294 -14.78 -20.51 -17.56
CA LEU A 294 -14.02 -21.75 -17.48
C LEU A 294 -14.99 -22.89 -17.18
N GLY A 295 -15.13 -23.80 -18.13
CA GLY A 295 -16.12 -24.88 -18.06
C GLY A 295 -17.51 -24.45 -18.51
N ALA A 296 -18.50 -25.35 -18.35
CA ALA A 296 -19.87 -25.09 -18.77
C ALA A 296 -20.57 -24.11 -17.82
N GLY A 297 -21.38 -23.20 -18.33
CA GLY A 297 -22.06 -22.16 -17.54
C GLY A 297 -22.74 -21.12 -18.41
N GLY A 298 -23.33 -20.11 -17.77
CA GLY A 298 -24.04 -19.03 -18.46
C GLY A 298 -24.16 -17.76 -17.64
N VAL A 299 -23.98 -16.62 -18.30
CA VAL A 299 -24.13 -15.28 -17.71
C VAL A 299 -24.85 -14.36 -18.69
N ARG A 300 -25.64 -13.43 -18.15
CA ARG A 300 -26.23 -12.32 -18.89
C ARG A 300 -25.67 -11.00 -18.39
N LEU A 301 -25.16 -10.16 -19.30
CA LEU A 301 -24.84 -8.76 -19.04
C LEU A 301 -26.06 -7.90 -19.34
N GLU A 302 -26.45 -7.06 -18.39
CA GLU A 302 -27.67 -6.25 -18.45
C GLU A 302 -27.34 -4.75 -18.55
N ALA A 303 -26.25 -4.31 -17.94
CA ALA A 303 -25.72 -2.96 -18.07
C ALA A 303 -24.20 -2.96 -17.93
N LEU A 304 -23.54 -2.04 -18.64
CA LEU A 304 -22.12 -1.74 -18.52
C LEU A 304 -21.92 -0.24 -18.60
N ARG A 305 -21.18 0.32 -17.66
CA ARG A 305 -20.75 1.71 -17.66
C ARG A 305 -19.25 1.77 -17.40
N ILE A 306 -18.58 2.60 -18.19
CA ILE A 306 -17.15 2.89 -18.09
C ILE A 306 -17.01 4.40 -18.03
N GLU A 307 -16.40 4.88 -16.96
CA GLU A 307 -16.16 6.30 -16.72
C GLU A 307 -14.65 6.49 -16.52
N LEU A 308 -14.07 7.44 -17.26
CA LEU A 308 -12.74 7.95 -16.96
C LEU A 308 -12.86 8.77 -15.68
N VAL A 309 -12.17 8.35 -14.63
CA VAL A 309 -12.18 9.03 -13.34
C VAL A 309 -10.90 9.85 -13.24
N GLY A 310 -11.06 11.13 -12.87
CA GLY A 310 -9.93 11.98 -12.56
C GLY A 310 -9.20 11.58 -11.29
N GLU A 311 -8.27 12.42 -10.86
CA GLU A 311 -7.66 12.30 -9.54
C GLU A 311 -8.76 12.34 -8.48
N SER A 312 -8.75 11.31 -7.63
CA SER A 312 -9.67 11.17 -6.52
C SER A 312 -8.88 10.96 -5.25
N TYR A 313 -9.41 11.45 -4.15
CA TYR A 313 -8.87 11.22 -2.83
C TYR A 313 -10.00 10.93 -1.85
N LEU A 314 -9.66 10.33 -0.73
CA LEU A 314 -10.59 10.09 0.37
C LEU A 314 -10.40 11.18 1.41
N VAL A 315 -11.52 11.67 1.94
CA VAL A 315 -11.52 12.62 3.04
C VAL A 315 -12.50 12.18 4.10
N ARG A 316 -12.11 12.35 5.36
CA ARG A 316 -13.05 12.29 6.49
C ARG A 316 -12.91 13.54 7.33
N ASP A 317 -14.04 14.19 7.56
CA ASP A 317 -14.10 15.43 8.30
C ASP A 317 -14.39 15.15 9.78
N PHE A 318 -13.70 15.87 10.66
CA PHE A 318 -13.82 15.82 12.10
C PHE A 318 -14.14 17.22 12.66
N ALA A 319 -14.57 17.29 13.91
CA ALA A 319 -14.91 18.56 14.56
C ALA A 319 -13.75 19.58 14.54
N GLY A 320 -12.52 19.10 14.75
CA GLY A 320 -11.30 19.89 14.84
C GLY A 320 -10.38 19.82 13.61
N GLY A 321 -10.75 19.11 12.54
CA GLY A 321 -9.86 18.92 11.39
C GLY A 321 -10.42 18.03 10.30
N SER A 322 -9.55 17.60 9.39
CA SER A 322 -9.87 16.62 8.34
C SER A 322 -8.67 15.70 8.13
N VAL A 323 -8.95 14.46 7.75
CA VAL A 323 -7.93 13.52 7.28
C VAL A 323 -8.11 13.39 5.77
N VAL A 324 -7.02 13.49 5.02
CA VAL A 324 -6.99 13.36 3.55
C VAL A 324 -6.07 12.21 3.17
N LEU A 325 -6.51 11.33 2.28
CA LEU A 325 -5.79 10.13 1.88
C LEU A 325 -5.81 9.98 0.36
N ASN A 326 -4.63 9.86 -0.24
CA ASN A 326 -4.50 9.49 -1.65
C ASN A 326 -4.86 8.01 -1.81
N ASP A 327 -5.89 7.70 -2.58
CA ASP A 327 -6.31 6.30 -2.82
C ASP A 327 -5.63 5.65 -4.03
N THR A 328 -4.64 6.32 -4.61
CA THR A 328 -3.98 5.95 -5.87
C THR A 328 -2.49 5.57 -5.67
N PRO A 329 -1.92 4.75 -6.57
CA PRO A 329 -0.50 4.39 -6.55
C PRO A 329 0.40 5.46 -7.19
N TYR A 330 -0.11 6.66 -7.45
CA TYR A 330 0.63 7.76 -8.06
C TYR A 330 0.50 9.02 -7.19
N PRO A 331 1.42 10.00 -7.29
CA PRO A 331 1.24 11.28 -6.62
C PRO A 331 0.01 12.01 -7.15
N ILE A 332 -0.69 12.74 -6.28
CA ILE A 332 -1.79 13.64 -6.63
C ILE A 332 -1.59 15.00 -5.97
N THR A 333 -2.16 16.03 -6.59
CA THR A 333 -2.31 17.34 -5.95
C THR A 333 -3.76 17.49 -5.52
N VAL A 334 -4.01 17.94 -4.30
CA VAL A 334 -5.35 18.08 -3.72
C VAL A 334 -5.66 19.53 -3.41
N GLU A 335 -6.75 20.05 -3.97
CA GLU A 335 -7.31 21.35 -3.60
C GLU A 335 -8.35 21.23 -2.48
N LEU A 336 -8.04 21.81 -1.31
CA LEU A 336 -8.91 21.77 -0.15
C LEU A 336 -10.06 22.77 -0.29
N PRO A 337 -11.29 22.39 0.12
CA PRO A 337 -12.45 23.29 0.03
C PRO A 337 -12.33 24.52 0.94
N GLN A 338 -11.50 24.43 1.98
CA GLN A 338 -11.17 25.51 2.89
C GLN A 338 -9.73 25.34 3.39
N PRO A 339 -9.05 26.42 3.80
CA PRO A 339 -7.73 26.31 4.40
C PRO A 339 -7.78 25.48 5.69
N LEU A 340 -6.81 24.57 5.82
CA LEU A 340 -6.54 23.83 7.04
C LEU A 340 -5.09 24.06 7.44
N ARG A 341 -4.69 23.59 8.61
CA ARG A 341 -3.32 23.72 9.11
C ARG A 341 -2.68 22.35 9.24
N ARG A 342 -1.41 22.24 8.85
CA ARG A 342 -0.56 21.10 9.23
C ARG A 342 -0.40 21.06 10.74
N LEU A 343 -0.11 19.88 11.28
CA LEU A 343 0.33 19.78 12.67
C LEU A 343 1.65 20.55 12.86
N GLN A 344 2.01 20.80 14.12
CA GLN A 344 3.27 21.45 14.47
C GLN A 344 4.12 20.50 15.31
N ASP A 345 5.20 19.98 14.72
CA ASP A 345 6.24 19.23 15.43
C ASP A 345 7.60 19.36 14.74
N ASP A 346 8.65 18.85 15.39
CA ASP A 346 10.02 18.86 14.90
C ASP A 346 10.57 17.48 14.54
N ALA A 347 9.73 16.44 14.63
CA ALA A 347 10.12 15.04 14.48
C ALA A 347 10.14 14.61 13.01
N ALA A 348 9.19 15.09 12.19
CA ALA A 348 9.03 14.68 10.80
C ALA A 348 9.81 15.59 9.82
N PRO A 349 10.92 15.14 9.21
CA PRO A 349 11.53 15.85 8.09
C PRO A 349 10.53 15.94 6.94
N ARG A 350 10.50 17.08 6.23
CA ARG A 350 9.67 17.25 5.03
C ARG A 350 10.06 16.24 3.94
N HIS A 351 11.34 15.95 3.81
CA HIS A 351 11.88 14.95 2.91
C HIS A 351 12.86 14.02 3.64
N VAL A 352 12.67 12.72 3.46
CA VAL A 352 13.64 11.67 3.81
C VAL A 352 14.00 10.95 2.51
N ILE A 353 15.28 10.93 2.18
CA ILE A 353 15.80 10.32 0.94
C ILE A 353 16.77 9.24 1.36
N GLU A 354 16.53 8.00 0.97
CA GLU A 354 17.44 6.87 1.24
C GLU A 354 17.93 6.29 -0.09
N VAL A 355 19.25 6.06 -0.17
CA VAL A 355 19.89 5.42 -1.34
C VAL A 355 20.72 4.27 -0.82
N ASP A 356 20.33 3.06 -1.20
CA ASP A 356 20.89 1.77 -0.79
C ASP A 356 21.86 1.21 -1.85
N ASP A 357 22.75 0.28 -1.48
CA ASP A 357 23.75 -0.32 -2.39
C ASP A 357 23.14 -1.24 -3.47
N GLY A 358 21.86 -1.57 -3.36
CA GLY A 358 21.06 -2.24 -4.38
C GLY A 358 20.26 -1.29 -5.29
N THR A 359 20.25 0.02 -5.04
CA THR A 359 19.42 0.99 -5.79
C THR A 359 20.15 1.60 -6.99
N THR A 360 19.40 2.16 -7.94
CA THR A 360 19.94 2.81 -9.15
C THR A 360 20.79 4.06 -8.86
N GLY A 361 20.65 4.66 -7.67
CA GLY A 361 21.47 5.78 -7.21
C GLY A 361 22.87 5.38 -6.74
N PHE A 362 23.17 4.08 -6.64
CA PHE A 362 24.47 3.57 -6.18
C PHE A 362 25.39 3.15 -7.34
N ALA A 363 26.67 3.43 -7.19
CA ALA A 363 27.72 2.90 -8.04
C ALA A 363 29.00 2.67 -7.23
N SER A 364 29.80 1.68 -7.60
CA SER A 364 31.10 1.44 -6.99
C SER A 364 32.19 1.24 -8.03
N ALA A 365 33.43 1.55 -7.66
CA ALA A 365 34.63 1.31 -8.45
C ALA A 365 35.71 0.68 -7.57
N GLY A 366 36.37 -0.34 -8.12
CA GLY A 366 37.32 -1.17 -7.37
C GLY A 366 36.72 -2.52 -6.94
N ALA A 367 37.37 -3.18 -5.98
CA ALA A 367 37.03 -4.54 -5.58
C ALA A 367 36.03 -4.56 -4.42
N TRP A 368 34.75 -4.35 -4.73
CA TRP A 368 33.64 -4.45 -3.78
C TRP A 368 32.93 -5.79 -3.88
N GLU A 369 32.93 -6.57 -2.81
CA GLU A 369 32.21 -7.84 -2.69
C GLU A 369 30.83 -7.60 -2.07
N PHE A 370 29.77 -8.21 -2.63
CA PHE A 370 28.45 -8.19 -2.00
C PHE A 370 28.35 -9.24 -0.90
N VAL A 371 27.90 -8.83 0.28
CA VAL A 371 27.66 -9.71 1.42
C VAL A 371 26.16 -9.72 1.69
N ALA A 372 25.53 -10.87 1.48
CA ALA A 372 24.10 -11.08 1.67
C ALA A 372 23.78 -11.64 3.06
N GLY A 373 22.58 -11.37 3.56
CA GLY A 373 22.01 -12.06 4.73
C GLY A 373 22.66 -11.71 6.07
N GLU A 374 23.54 -10.70 6.09
CA GLU A 374 24.03 -10.10 7.33
C GLU A 374 22.93 -9.23 7.94
N GLN A 375 22.82 -9.30 9.26
CA GLN A 375 21.80 -8.61 10.04
C GLN A 375 22.26 -7.16 10.26
N HIS A 376 21.32 -6.22 10.46
CA HIS A 376 21.57 -4.81 10.81
C HIS A 376 22.01 -3.88 9.68
N TYR A 377 21.93 -4.32 8.42
CA TYR A 377 22.15 -3.48 7.25
C TYR A 377 20.84 -2.92 6.71
N HIS A 378 20.93 -1.90 5.86
CA HIS A 378 19.81 -1.47 5.05
C HIS A 378 19.63 -2.47 3.88
N GLY A 379 18.38 -2.81 3.56
CA GLY A 379 18.13 -3.77 2.49
C GLY A 379 18.63 -5.22 2.75
N PRO A 380 18.86 -6.01 1.69
CA PRO A 380 19.17 -7.44 1.76
C PRO A 380 20.66 -7.78 2.01
N GLY A 381 21.55 -6.79 2.02
CA GLY A 381 22.99 -6.99 2.15
C GLY A 381 23.75 -5.67 2.10
N PHE A 382 25.06 -5.74 1.82
CA PHE A 382 25.93 -4.57 1.67
C PHE A 382 27.18 -4.91 0.83
N ARG A 383 28.01 -3.90 0.53
CA ARG A 383 29.30 -4.07 -0.13
C ARG A 383 30.49 -3.96 0.82
N LEU A 384 31.49 -4.82 0.63
CA LEU A 384 32.72 -4.81 1.41
C LEU A 384 33.95 -4.62 0.51
N ALA A 385 34.80 -3.66 0.84
CA ALA A 385 36.12 -3.48 0.24
C ALA A 385 37.21 -3.94 1.21
N ALA A 386 38.04 -4.89 0.80
CA ALA A 386 39.10 -5.46 1.64
C ALA A 386 40.37 -4.60 1.68
N LYS A 387 40.55 -3.66 0.74
CA LYS A 387 41.75 -2.83 0.60
C LYS A 387 41.39 -1.35 0.52
N PRO A 388 42.30 -0.45 0.94
CA PRO A 388 42.13 0.99 0.73
C PRO A 388 42.16 1.39 -0.75
N GLY A 389 41.44 2.46 -1.10
CA GLY A 389 41.43 3.09 -2.42
C GLY A 389 40.25 2.76 -3.31
N ASP A 390 39.40 1.79 -2.92
CA ASP A 390 38.15 1.49 -3.61
C ASP A 390 37.10 2.55 -3.25
N THR A 391 36.18 2.84 -4.17
CA THR A 391 35.18 3.91 -3.97
C THR A 391 33.76 3.40 -4.14
N ALA A 392 32.87 3.90 -3.30
CA ALA A 392 31.42 3.67 -3.39
C ALA A 392 30.72 5.03 -3.40
N ARG A 393 29.72 5.19 -4.25
CA ARG A 393 29.09 6.47 -4.54
C ARG A 393 27.58 6.33 -4.54
N TRP A 394 26.92 7.24 -3.84
CA TRP A 394 25.47 7.40 -3.85
C TRP A 394 25.11 8.77 -4.41
N VAL A 395 24.06 8.80 -5.23
CA VAL A 395 23.56 10.01 -5.89
C VAL A 395 22.07 10.14 -5.68
N PHE A 396 21.63 11.35 -5.32
CA PHE A 396 20.22 11.71 -5.29
C PHE A 396 20.00 13.14 -5.79
N ALA A 397 18.76 13.47 -6.14
CA ALA A 397 18.34 14.83 -6.45
C ALA A 397 17.54 15.41 -5.28
N ALA A 398 17.80 16.66 -4.89
CA ALA A 398 17.06 17.33 -3.83
C ALA A 398 15.63 17.68 -4.30
N PRO A 399 14.56 17.20 -3.63
CA PRO A 399 13.18 17.50 -4.02
C PRO A 399 12.81 18.99 -3.85
N SER A 400 13.43 19.67 -2.89
CA SER A 400 13.17 21.09 -2.62
C SER A 400 14.46 21.80 -2.19
N SER A 401 14.41 23.14 -2.20
CA SER A 401 15.52 23.94 -1.69
C SER A 401 15.50 23.94 -0.17
N ASP A 402 16.54 23.38 0.46
CA ASP A 402 16.68 23.30 1.92
C ASP A 402 18.13 22.96 2.32
N THR A 403 18.40 23.02 3.62
CA THR A 403 19.55 22.33 4.22
C THR A 403 19.20 20.87 4.47
N TYR A 404 20.02 19.96 3.96
CA TYR A 404 19.91 18.52 4.18
C TYR A 404 21.01 18.02 5.12
N ILE A 405 20.62 17.22 6.12
CA ILE A 405 21.53 16.48 6.99
C ILE A 405 21.76 15.11 6.36
N VAL A 406 23.01 14.79 6.05
CA VAL A 406 23.40 13.54 5.38
C VAL A 406 23.97 12.56 6.40
N PHE A 407 23.53 11.31 6.32
CA PHE A 407 23.93 10.20 7.18
C PHE A 407 24.45 9.03 6.34
N ALA A 408 25.27 8.19 6.94
CA ALA A 408 25.61 6.85 6.43
C ALA A 408 25.16 5.80 7.45
N THR A 409 24.64 4.68 6.98
CA THR A 409 24.39 3.53 7.85
C THR A 409 25.72 2.87 8.22
N THR A 410 25.86 2.47 9.48
CA THR A 410 27.05 1.75 9.95
C THR A 410 26.64 0.53 10.77
N PRO A 411 26.88 -0.70 10.28
CA PRO A 411 26.47 -1.95 10.95
C PRO A 411 27.20 -2.22 12.26
N GLY A 412 28.42 -1.69 12.41
CA GLY A 412 29.34 -2.13 13.46
C GLY A 412 30.06 -3.42 13.10
N GLY A 413 31.30 -3.56 13.58
CA GLY A 413 32.05 -4.80 13.39
C GLY A 413 33.54 -4.66 13.64
N LYS A 414 34.12 -5.54 14.45
CA LYS A 414 35.54 -5.47 14.84
C LYS A 414 36.52 -5.57 13.65
N ARG A 415 36.08 -6.14 12.52
CA ARG A 415 36.88 -6.29 11.29
C ARG A 415 36.79 -5.07 10.37
N LEU A 416 35.88 -4.14 10.64
CA LEU A 416 35.67 -2.96 9.82
C LEU A 416 36.72 -1.88 10.12
N THR A 417 36.83 -0.92 9.21
CA THR A 417 37.75 0.20 9.31
C THR A 417 37.31 1.19 10.38
N ASP A 418 38.30 1.82 11.01
CA ASP A 418 38.12 2.94 11.94
C ASP A 418 38.19 4.31 11.28
N ALA A 419 38.46 4.36 9.97
CA ALA A 419 38.68 5.60 9.24
C ALA A 419 38.09 5.55 7.82
N ALA A 420 36.82 5.19 7.67
CA ALA A 420 36.09 5.29 6.42
C ALA A 420 35.86 6.77 6.06
N VAL A 421 36.32 7.23 4.90
CA VAL A 421 36.23 8.65 4.51
C VAL A 421 35.08 8.88 3.54
N TYR A 422 34.12 9.70 3.95
CA TYR A 422 33.01 10.16 3.13
C TYR A 422 33.25 11.59 2.68
N SER A 423 32.88 11.92 1.44
CA SER A 423 32.95 13.27 0.91
C SER A 423 31.76 13.57 -0.01
N GLY A 424 31.34 14.82 -0.06
CA GLY A 424 30.23 15.27 -0.90
C GLY A 424 29.99 16.76 -0.75
N GLN A 425 29.67 17.45 -1.85
CA GLN A 425 29.38 18.90 -1.87
C GLN A 425 30.44 19.76 -1.15
N GLY A 426 31.73 19.42 -1.34
CA GLY A 426 32.85 20.13 -0.71
C GLY A 426 33.02 19.89 0.80
N LYS A 427 32.28 18.93 1.37
CA LYS A 427 32.41 18.47 2.76
C LYS A 427 33.08 17.10 2.81
N THR A 428 33.70 16.81 3.95
CA THR A 428 34.32 15.51 4.25
C THR A 428 34.02 15.09 5.68
N ALA A 429 33.77 13.81 5.91
CA ALA A 429 33.60 13.20 7.22
C ALA A 429 34.37 11.88 7.30
N THR A 430 34.87 11.53 8.48
CA THR A 430 35.52 10.25 8.73
C THR A 430 34.73 9.48 9.78
N LEU A 431 34.31 8.26 9.45
CA LEU A 431 33.54 7.39 10.35
C LEU A 431 34.36 6.17 10.80
N ASN A 432 34.18 5.82 12.07
CA ASN A 432 34.66 4.57 12.63
C ASN A 432 33.59 3.48 12.51
N GLN A 433 33.70 2.63 11.49
CA GLN A 433 32.73 1.56 11.22
C GLN A 433 32.81 0.40 12.22
N ARG A 434 33.80 0.38 13.12
CA ARG A 434 33.87 -0.63 14.20
C ARG A 434 32.82 -0.42 15.28
N GLN A 435 32.32 0.81 15.44
CA GLN A 435 31.46 1.23 16.54
C GLN A 435 29.98 1.38 16.17
N GLY A 436 29.61 1.09 14.91
CA GLY A 436 28.22 1.14 14.47
C GLY A 436 27.34 0.13 15.22
N ASP A 437 26.05 0.37 15.18
CA ASP A 437 25.00 -0.47 15.77
C ASP A 437 23.92 -0.85 14.74
N GLY A 438 24.22 -0.70 13.44
CA GLY A 438 23.23 -0.80 12.37
C GLY A 438 22.40 0.47 12.17
N GLY A 439 22.74 1.56 12.88
CA GLY A 439 22.08 2.85 12.79
C GLY A 439 22.76 3.84 11.85
N TRP A 440 22.20 5.05 11.88
CA TRP A 440 22.57 6.15 11.01
C TRP A 440 23.54 7.10 11.71
N MET A 441 24.71 7.29 11.10
CA MET A 441 25.75 8.19 11.58
C MET A 441 25.78 9.44 10.72
N GLN A 442 25.62 10.62 11.33
CA GLN A 442 25.68 11.89 10.60
C GLN A 442 27.07 12.10 10.00
N LEU A 443 27.10 12.48 8.72
CA LEU A 443 28.30 12.85 7.99
C LEU A 443 28.48 14.37 8.00
N PHE A 444 27.55 15.10 7.38
CA PHE A 444 27.64 16.54 7.19
C PHE A 444 26.28 17.14 6.81
N GLU A 445 26.19 18.46 6.84
CA GLU A 445 25.05 19.22 6.33
C GLU A 445 25.42 19.93 5.02
N VAL A 446 24.46 19.98 4.09
CA VAL A 446 24.63 20.58 2.76
C VAL A 446 23.40 21.41 2.41
N ASP A 447 23.61 22.60 1.86
CA ASP A 447 22.54 23.42 1.30
C ASP A 447 22.35 23.03 -0.16
N LEU A 448 21.14 22.59 -0.50
CA LEU A 448 20.79 22.14 -1.84
C LEU A 448 19.60 22.96 -2.35
N LYS A 449 19.58 23.24 -3.64
CA LYS A 449 18.39 23.77 -4.33
C LYS A 449 17.55 22.62 -4.86
N ALA A 450 16.25 22.87 -5.06
CA ALA A 450 15.39 21.93 -5.76
C ALA A 450 16.00 21.50 -7.11
N GLY A 451 16.10 20.19 -7.34
CA GLY A 451 16.72 19.59 -8.52
C GLY A 451 18.24 19.44 -8.46
N ASP A 452 18.93 19.99 -7.44
CA ASP A 452 20.39 19.83 -7.31
C ASP A 452 20.74 18.35 -7.13
N ARG A 453 21.76 17.91 -7.87
CA ARG A 453 22.32 16.57 -7.74
C ARG A 453 23.33 16.54 -6.59
N CYS A 454 23.02 15.80 -5.54
CA CYS A 454 23.93 15.51 -4.45
C CYS A 454 24.66 14.18 -4.69
N GLU A 455 25.98 14.18 -4.49
CA GLU A 455 26.84 13.01 -4.64
C GLU A 455 27.62 12.83 -3.34
N VAL A 456 27.50 11.64 -2.75
CA VAL A 456 28.24 11.21 -1.56
C VAL A 456 29.17 10.08 -1.98
N THR A 457 30.47 10.25 -1.79
CA THR A 457 31.49 9.26 -2.12
C THR A 457 32.18 8.79 -0.85
N LEU A 458 32.14 7.48 -0.61
CA LEU A 458 32.97 6.76 0.33
C LEU A 458 34.24 6.29 -0.36
N ILE A 459 35.39 6.52 0.27
CA ILE A 459 36.68 5.96 -0.11
C ILE A 459 37.08 4.96 0.97
N SER A 460 37.41 3.72 0.57
CA SER A 460 37.94 2.73 1.49
C SER A 460 39.32 3.18 1.98
N SER A 461 39.49 3.23 3.29
CA SER A 461 40.68 3.76 3.94
C SER A 461 40.84 3.19 5.34
N GLY A 462 41.96 3.47 6.01
CA GLY A 462 42.23 3.00 7.37
C GLY A 462 42.63 1.52 7.45
N THR A 463 42.46 0.94 8.64
CA THR A 463 42.85 -0.46 8.92
C THR A 463 41.63 -1.37 9.02
N GLY A 464 41.58 -2.43 8.22
CA GLY A 464 40.42 -3.33 8.15
C GLY A 464 39.61 -3.14 6.87
N ALA A 465 38.49 -3.84 6.77
CA ALA A 465 37.61 -3.75 5.60
C ALA A 465 36.67 -2.55 5.69
N THR A 466 36.30 -1.96 4.57
CA THR A 466 35.32 -0.85 4.52
C THR A 466 33.98 -1.39 4.05
N ALA A 467 32.90 -1.06 4.77
CA ALA A 467 31.54 -1.40 4.37
C ALA A 467 30.86 -0.22 3.67
N ALA A 468 30.13 -0.48 2.58
CA ALA A 468 29.27 0.47 1.88
C ALA A 468 27.87 -0.15 1.79
N ASP A 469 26.89 0.53 2.37
CA ASP A 469 25.51 0.04 2.46
C ASP A 469 24.58 1.16 1.94
N ALA A 470 24.11 2.04 2.80
CA ALA A 470 23.19 3.11 2.42
C ALA A 470 23.60 4.51 2.95
N ILE A 471 23.08 5.53 2.27
CA ILE A 471 23.02 6.90 2.78
C ILE A 471 21.57 7.31 3.04
N ARG A 472 21.38 8.27 3.94
CA ARG A 472 20.12 8.97 4.17
C ARG A 472 20.34 10.46 4.14
N ALA A 473 19.44 11.22 3.52
CA ALA A 473 19.39 12.66 3.61
C ALA A 473 18.04 13.11 4.16
N GLU A 474 18.06 13.89 5.23
CA GLU A 474 16.86 14.47 5.86
C GLU A 474 16.86 15.97 5.67
N SER A 475 15.74 16.53 5.22
CA SER A 475 15.55 17.99 5.14
C SER A 475 15.41 18.60 6.54
N LYS A 476 15.93 19.80 6.77
CA LYS A 476 15.70 20.54 8.02
C LYS A 476 14.28 21.09 8.13
N ALA A 477 13.67 21.45 7.02
CA ALA A 477 12.25 21.76 6.94
C ALA A 477 11.43 20.58 7.45
N ARG A 478 10.34 20.89 8.15
CA ARG A 478 9.46 19.89 8.76
C ARG A 478 8.21 19.67 7.94
N TYR A 479 7.73 18.43 7.94
CA TYR A 479 6.47 18.06 7.32
C TYR A 479 5.29 18.68 8.07
N ASN A 480 5.38 18.70 9.41
CA ASN A 480 4.42 19.29 10.33
C ASN A 480 4.97 20.64 10.83
N ASP A 481 4.89 21.66 9.98
CA ASP A 481 5.44 22.99 10.23
C ASP A 481 4.39 24.02 10.72
N GLY A 482 3.18 23.58 11.06
CA GLY A 482 2.10 24.44 11.53
C GLY A 482 1.56 25.43 10.49
N SER A 483 1.96 25.30 9.22
CA SER A 483 1.52 26.17 8.14
C SER A 483 0.07 25.93 7.76
N GLU A 484 -0.60 27.00 7.33
CA GLU A 484 -1.90 26.91 6.65
C GLU A 484 -1.70 26.42 5.21
N VAL A 485 -2.51 25.47 4.78
CA VAL A 485 -2.48 24.83 3.47
C VAL A 485 -3.85 24.90 2.81
N ARG A 486 -3.85 25.20 1.51
CA ARG A 486 -5.00 25.08 0.60
C ARG A 486 -4.79 23.99 -0.43
N THR A 487 -3.54 23.74 -0.80
CA THR A 487 -3.13 22.73 -1.75
C THR A 487 -2.22 21.73 -1.04
N LEU A 488 -2.40 20.44 -1.32
CA LEU A 488 -1.57 19.36 -0.79
C LEU A 488 -0.97 18.57 -1.93
N ASP A 489 0.32 18.28 -1.88
CA ASP A 489 0.93 17.26 -2.71
C ASP A 489 1.06 15.98 -1.89
N LEU A 490 0.34 14.93 -2.30
CA LEU A 490 0.34 13.63 -1.65
C LEU A 490 1.05 12.61 -2.52
N GLY A 491 2.03 11.91 -1.94
CA GLY A 491 2.66 10.77 -2.61
C GLY A 491 1.69 9.60 -2.80
N PRO A 492 2.10 8.56 -3.56
CA PRO A 492 1.34 7.32 -3.70
C PRO A 492 0.87 6.76 -2.36
N HIS A 493 -0.44 6.54 -2.22
CA HIS A 493 -1.06 6.03 -0.99
C HIS A 493 -0.74 6.82 0.31
N ASP A 494 -0.21 8.04 0.20
CA ASP A 494 0.12 8.87 1.36
C ASP A 494 -1.14 9.54 1.93
N GLY A 495 -1.09 9.83 3.23
CA GLY A 495 -2.16 10.51 3.95
C GLY A 495 -1.63 11.67 4.78
N VAL A 496 -2.53 12.58 5.13
CA VAL A 496 -2.23 13.70 6.01
C VAL A 496 -3.38 13.96 6.97
N VAL A 497 -3.02 14.23 8.22
CA VAL A 497 -3.93 14.74 9.25
C VAL A 497 -3.78 16.25 9.31
N LEU A 498 -4.88 16.97 9.15
CA LEU A 498 -4.92 18.43 9.16
C LEU A 498 -5.90 18.92 10.21
N VAL A 499 -5.57 20.04 10.86
CA VAL A 499 -6.41 20.64 11.90
C VAL A 499 -7.00 21.96 11.42
N ARG A 500 -8.11 22.37 12.01
CA ARG A 500 -8.69 23.70 11.74
C ARG A 500 -7.76 24.80 12.31
N PRO A 501 -7.67 25.97 11.66
CA PRO A 501 -6.72 27.03 12.00
C PRO A 501 -6.83 27.62 13.40
#